data_AF-A0A3S0EVY3-F1
#
_entry.id   AF-A0A3S0EVY3-F1
#
_cell.length_a   1.000
_cell.length_b   1.000
_cell.length_c   1.000
_cell.angle_alpha   90.00
_cell.angle_beta   90.00
_cell.angle_gamma   90.00
#
_symmetry.space_group_name_H-M   'P 1'
#
loop_
_entity.id
_entity.type
_entity.pdbx_description
1 polymer ?
#
loop_
_entity_poly.entity_id
_entity_poly.type
_entity_poly.pdbx_seq_one_letter_code
_entity_poly.pdbx_strand_id
1 'polypeptide(L)'
;MNGWWLAAAALLVLIGIVHSVLGERLIFRHLRAGTLVPEAGAPVLRAYQTRILWGSWHLASVFGWTLAAVLAWRAGPGHAEGGSALEMAVAAGLIAASALAAWATRGRHIGWVALLAAAALVLAGLLQR
;
A
#
# COMPACT_ATOMS: atom_id res chain seq x y z
N MET A 1 19.24 -0.27 -15.56
CA MET A 1 17.89 -0.26 -14.95
C MET A 1 17.94 -1.07 -13.66
N ASN A 2 17.35 -0.59 -12.56
CA ASN A 2 17.38 -1.31 -11.28
C ASN A 2 16.20 -2.28 -11.17
N GLY A 3 16.46 -3.58 -11.37
CA GLY A 3 15.42 -4.62 -11.36
C GLY A 3 14.68 -4.75 -10.03
N TRP A 4 15.33 -4.48 -8.91
CA TRP A 4 14.73 -4.57 -7.58
C TRP A 4 13.68 -3.50 -7.35
N TRP A 5 13.94 -2.27 -7.79
CA TRP A 5 12.95 -1.19 -7.67
C TRP A 5 11.76 -1.38 -8.60
N LEU A 6 11.95 -1.97 -9.79
CA LEU A 6 10.84 -2.39 -10.65
C LEU A 6 10.01 -3.50 -9.98
N ALA A 7 10.66 -4.49 -9.37
CA ALA A 7 9.96 -5.53 -8.64
C ALA A 7 9.17 -4.97 -7.44
N ALA A 8 9.79 -4.05 -6.68
CA ALA A 8 9.12 -3.34 -5.57
C ALA A 8 7.91 -2.54 -6.07
N ALA A 9 8.06 -1.80 -7.18
CA ALA A 9 6.97 -1.05 -7.79
C ALA A 9 5.82 -1.96 -8.22
N ALA A 10 6.11 -3.05 -8.92
CA ALA A 10 5.10 -4.02 -9.35
C ALA A 10 4.36 -4.65 -8.15
N LEU A 11 5.10 -4.99 -7.09
CA LEU A 11 4.51 -5.52 -5.86
C LEU A 11 3.60 -4.50 -5.18
N LEU A 12 3.99 -3.22 -5.10
CA LEU A 12 3.14 -2.16 -4.53
C LEU A 12 1.86 -1.93 -5.36
N VAL A 13 1.94 -2.02 -6.70
CA VAL A 13 0.75 -2.00 -7.56
C VAL A 13 -0.19 -3.15 -7.21
N LEU A 14 0.34 -4.37 -7.13
CA LEU A 14 -0.44 -5.57 -6.78
C LEU A 14 -1.06 -5.46 -5.39
N ILE A 15 -0.30 -4.99 -4.39
CA ILE A 15 -0.81 -4.75 -3.03
C ILE A 15 -1.99 -3.77 -3.06
N GLY A 16 -1.88 -2.65 -3.77
CA GLY A 16 -2.97 -1.68 -3.88
C GLY A 16 -4.21 -2.25 -4.57
N ILE A 17 -4.04 -3.03 -5.64
CA ILE A 17 -5.15 -3.73 -6.31
C ILE A 17 -5.83 -4.71 -5.34
N VAL A 18 -5.06 -5.59 -4.71
CA VAL A 18 -5.59 -6.60 -3.79
C VAL A 18 -6.26 -5.93 -2.59
N HIS A 19 -5.64 -4.91 -2.01
CA HIS A 19 -6.21 -4.16 -0.88
C HIS A 19 -7.56 -3.55 -1.25
N SER A 20 -7.63 -2.77 -2.34
CA SER A 20 -8.88 -2.14 -2.78
C SER A 20 -9.97 -3.15 -3.17
N VAL A 21 -9.63 -4.17 -3.96
CA VAL A 21 -10.61 -5.15 -4.46
C VAL A 21 -11.13 -6.04 -3.33
N LEU A 22 -10.26 -6.55 -2.46
CA LEU A 22 -10.69 -7.38 -1.34
C LEU A 22 -11.45 -6.60 -0.29
N GLY A 23 -11.05 -5.36 0.02
CA GLY A 23 -11.82 -4.50 0.92
C GLY A 23 -13.24 -4.26 0.41
N GLU A 24 -13.36 -3.97 -0.89
CA GLU A 24 -14.67 -3.80 -1.51
C GLU A 24 -15.51 -5.08 -1.41
N ARG A 25 -14.95 -6.24 -1.77
CA ARG A 25 -15.69 -7.52 -1.76
C ARG A 25 -16.05 -8.02 -0.37
N LEU A 26 -15.12 -7.91 0.59
CA LEU A 26 -15.24 -8.53 1.91
C LEU A 26 -15.93 -7.60 2.92
N ILE A 27 -15.71 -6.29 2.81
CA ILE A 27 -16.19 -5.32 3.81
C ILE A 27 -17.30 -4.46 3.19
N PHE A 28 -16.95 -3.61 2.22
CA PHE A 28 -17.79 -2.47 1.86
C PHE A 28 -19.02 -2.84 1.05
N ARG A 29 -18.98 -3.92 0.28
CA ARG A 29 -20.16 -4.45 -0.42
C ARG A 29 -21.32 -4.70 0.54
N HIS A 30 -21.04 -5.17 1.76
CA HIS A 30 -22.04 -5.46 2.78
C HIS A 30 -22.51 -4.20 3.54
N LEU A 31 -21.85 -3.06 3.35
CA LEU A 31 -22.19 -1.76 3.94
C LEU A 31 -22.87 -0.80 2.95
N ARG A 32 -23.17 -1.27 1.73
CA ARG A 32 -23.87 -0.50 0.70
C ARG A 32 -25.38 -0.50 0.96
N ALA A 33 -26.00 0.65 0.73
CA ALA A 33 -27.45 0.84 0.79
C ALA A 33 -27.97 1.36 -0.57
N GLY A 34 -27.73 0.60 -1.64
CA GLY A 34 -28.17 0.95 -2.99
C GLY A 34 -27.30 1.96 -3.76
N THR A 35 -26.18 2.40 -3.16
CA THR A 35 -25.29 3.41 -3.74
C THR A 35 -23.85 2.91 -3.94
N LEU A 36 -23.06 3.68 -4.70
CA LEU A 36 -21.65 3.39 -4.96
C LEU A 36 -20.72 3.64 -3.76
N VAL A 37 -21.13 4.46 -2.79
CA VAL A 37 -20.36 4.74 -1.58
C VAL A 37 -21.13 4.14 -0.41
N PRO A 38 -20.52 3.30 0.45
CA PRO A 38 -21.23 2.66 1.56
C PRO A 38 -21.70 3.67 2.61
N GLU A 39 -22.90 3.46 3.13
CA GLU A 39 -23.56 4.35 4.10
C GLU A 39 -24.17 3.59 5.28
N ALA A 40 -24.28 2.25 5.21
CA ALA A 40 -24.77 1.41 6.30
C ALA A 40 -23.68 1.21 7.39
N GLY A 41 -24.02 0.46 8.44
CA GLY A 41 -23.12 0.17 9.57
C GLY A 41 -23.64 0.60 10.95
N ALA A 42 -24.82 1.24 10.99
CA ALA A 42 -25.49 1.58 12.24
C ALA A 42 -25.87 0.31 13.05
N PRO A 43 -25.93 0.40 14.40
CA PRO A 43 -25.65 1.58 15.23
C PRO A 43 -24.15 1.82 15.48
N VAL A 44 -23.27 0.91 15.06
CA VAL A 44 -21.82 0.95 15.37
C VAL A 44 -21.12 2.10 14.65
N LEU A 45 -21.40 2.26 13.36
CA LEU A 45 -20.86 3.34 12.53
C LEU A 45 -21.98 4.19 11.97
N ARG A 46 -21.84 5.51 12.13
CA ARG A 46 -22.69 6.49 11.42
C ARG A 46 -22.29 6.51 9.94
N ALA A 47 -23.23 6.86 9.06
CA ALA A 47 -23.00 6.87 7.61
C ALA A 47 -21.72 7.62 7.19
N TYR A 48 -21.45 8.80 7.76
CA TYR A 48 -20.22 9.54 7.45
C TYR A 48 -18.94 8.80 7.88
N GLN A 49 -18.96 8.06 8.99
CA GLN A 49 -17.82 7.27 9.45
C GLN A 49 -17.56 6.10 8.52
N THR A 50 -18.62 5.44 8.03
CA THR A 50 -18.53 4.41 6.98
C THR A 50 -17.91 4.98 5.70
N ARG A 51 -18.32 6.18 5.28
CA ARG A 51 -17.77 6.86 4.10
C ARG A 51 -16.29 7.21 4.28
N ILE A 52 -15.88 7.68 5.47
CA ILE A 52 -14.47 7.95 5.80
C ILE A 52 -13.66 6.66 5.77
N LEU A 53 -14.18 5.56 6.34
CA LEU A 53 -13.50 4.26 6.34
C LEU A 53 -13.32 3.71 4.93
N TRP A 54 -14.34 3.82 4.08
CA TRP A 54 -14.26 3.42 2.67
C TRP A 54 -13.27 4.29 1.89
N GLY A 55 -13.33 5.61 2.09
CA GLY A 55 -12.42 6.55 1.45
C GLY A 55 -10.96 6.31 1.84
N SER A 56 -10.67 6.14 3.13
CA SER A 56 -9.30 5.92 3.62
C SER A 56 -8.71 4.59 3.15
N TRP A 57 -9.56 3.57 3.00
CA TRP A 57 -9.16 2.27 2.45
C TRP A 57 -8.62 2.37 1.01
N HIS A 58 -9.34 3.07 0.13
CA HIS A 58 -8.88 3.27 -1.25
C HIS A 58 -7.75 4.30 -1.34
N LEU A 59 -7.76 5.33 -0.49
CA LEU A 59 -6.70 6.33 -0.43
C LEU A 59 -5.33 5.70 -0.12
N ALA A 60 -5.28 4.69 0.76
CA ALA A 60 -4.06 3.94 1.04
C ALA A 60 -3.51 3.24 -0.21
N SER A 61 -4.38 2.69 -1.07
CA SER A 61 -3.97 2.07 -2.34
C SER A 61 -3.39 3.09 -3.31
N VAL A 62 -4.03 4.26 -3.42
CA VAL A 62 -3.56 5.36 -4.27
C VAL A 62 -2.18 5.84 -3.82
N PHE A 63 -1.96 6.04 -2.52
CA PHE A 63 -0.61 6.39 -2.03
C PHE A 63 0.41 5.28 -2.29
N GLY A 64 0.05 4.01 -2.13
CA GLY A 64 0.91 2.88 -2.52
C GLY A 64 1.30 2.91 -4.00
N TRP A 65 0.36 3.24 -4.89
CA TRP A 65 0.63 3.40 -6.33
C TRP A 65 1.50 4.60 -6.64
N THR A 66 1.38 5.71 -5.91
CA THR A 66 2.31 6.84 -6.02
C THR A 66 3.73 6.41 -5.69
N LEU A 67 3.92 5.64 -4.60
CA LEU A 67 5.24 5.09 -4.27
C LEU A 67 5.76 4.14 -5.35
N ALA A 68 4.88 3.31 -5.93
CA ALA A 68 5.23 2.44 -7.03
C ALA A 68 5.72 3.22 -8.27
N ALA A 69 5.00 4.29 -8.65
CA ALA A 69 5.37 5.14 -9.77
C ALA A 69 6.74 5.82 -9.54
N VAL A 70 6.99 6.30 -8.32
CA VAL A 70 8.29 6.89 -7.94
C VAL A 70 9.42 5.86 -8.06
N LEU A 71 9.23 4.64 -7.56
CA LEU A 71 10.23 3.57 -7.64
C LEU A 71 10.48 3.12 -9.09
N ALA A 72 9.42 3.02 -9.90
CA ALA A 72 9.54 2.68 -11.32
C ALA A 72 10.32 3.76 -12.10
N TRP A 73 10.05 5.04 -11.83
CA TRP A 73 10.82 6.14 -12.38
C TRP A 73 12.29 6.08 -11.94
N ARG A 74 12.56 5.85 -10.64
CA ARG A 74 13.93 5.73 -10.12
C ARG A 74 14.70 4.56 -10.73
N ALA A 75 14.02 3.50 -11.15
CA ALA A 75 14.65 2.34 -11.79
C ALA A 75 15.16 2.61 -13.22
N GLY A 76 14.78 3.74 -13.83
CA GLY A 76 15.18 4.13 -15.17
C GLY A 76 16.68 4.39 -15.32
N PRO A 77 17.22 4.32 -16.56
CA PRO A 77 18.62 4.66 -16.85
C PRO A 77 18.95 6.09 -16.38
N GLY A 78 20.16 6.31 -15.87
CA GLY A 78 20.65 7.62 -15.43
C GLY A 78 20.03 8.16 -14.14
N HIS A 79 18.95 7.56 -13.64
CA HIS A 79 18.34 7.97 -12.37
C HIS A 79 18.93 7.19 -11.20
N ALA A 80 19.34 5.94 -11.40
CA ALA A 80 19.79 5.03 -10.35
C ALA A 80 20.97 5.53 -9.51
N GLU A 81 21.88 6.31 -10.11
CA GLU A 81 23.14 6.76 -9.50
C GLU A 81 23.02 8.00 -8.58
N GLY A 82 21.80 8.53 -8.40
CA GLY A 82 21.53 9.62 -7.46
C GLY A 82 21.50 9.19 -5.98
N GLY A 83 21.26 10.16 -5.08
CA GLY A 83 21.18 9.94 -3.62
C GLY A 83 20.14 8.89 -3.18
N SER A 84 20.32 8.36 -1.97
CA SER A 84 19.53 7.24 -1.40
C SER A 84 18.41 7.67 -0.44
N ALA A 85 18.29 8.97 -0.15
CA ALA A 85 17.36 9.48 0.86
C ALA A 85 15.90 9.15 0.54
N LEU A 86 15.49 9.26 -0.73
CA LEU A 86 14.14 8.95 -1.18
C LEU A 86 13.81 7.48 -0.94
N GLU A 87 14.67 6.56 -1.36
CA GLU A 87 14.44 5.12 -1.24
C GLU A 87 14.48 4.67 0.22
N MET A 88 15.35 5.29 1.03
CA MET A 88 15.39 5.05 2.46
C MET A 88 14.09 5.51 3.14
N ALA A 89 13.57 6.68 2.76
CA ALA A 89 12.27 7.16 3.25
C ALA A 89 11.12 6.24 2.84
N VAL A 90 11.11 5.76 1.59
CA VAL A 90 10.13 4.78 1.11
C VAL A 90 10.24 3.46 1.89
N ALA A 91 11.44 2.91 2.06
CA ALA A 91 11.67 1.68 2.80
C ALA A 91 11.24 1.81 4.27
N ALA A 92 11.62 2.91 4.93
CA ALA A 92 11.22 3.18 6.31
C ALA A 92 9.69 3.31 6.46
N GLY A 93 9.03 4.01 5.53
CA GLY A 93 7.57 4.11 5.49
C GLY A 93 6.88 2.77 5.32
N LEU A 94 7.39 1.91 4.42
CA LEU A 94 6.85 0.56 4.21
C LEU A 94 7.07 -0.36 5.43
N ILE A 95 8.24 -0.27 6.09
CA ILE A 95 8.51 -1.00 7.34
C ILE A 95 7.57 -0.54 8.46
N ALA A 96 7.39 0.77 8.63
CA ALA A 96 6.47 1.31 9.62
C ALA A 96 5.02 0.88 9.36
N ALA A 97 4.57 0.92 8.10
CA ALA A 97 3.25 0.45 7.70
C ALA A 97 3.09 -1.07 7.92
N SER A 98 4.11 -1.86 7.61
CA SER A 98 4.13 -3.29 7.87
C SER A 98 4.02 -3.58 9.38
N ALA A 99 4.83 -2.92 10.20
CA ALA A 99 4.81 -3.08 11.66
C ALA A 99 3.44 -2.70 12.25
N LEU A 100 2.86 -1.59 11.79
CA LEU A 100 1.53 -1.16 12.19
C LEU A 100 0.46 -2.20 11.82
N ALA A 101 0.49 -2.71 10.58
CA ALA A 101 -0.45 -3.74 10.12
C ALA A 101 -0.30 -5.06 10.91
N ALA A 102 0.93 -5.49 11.17
CA ALA A 102 1.21 -6.67 11.98
C ALA A 102 0.70 -6.48 13.41
N TRP A 103 0.98 -5.34 14.05
CA TRP A 103 0.53 -5.04 15.39
C TRP A 103 -1.01 -4.97 15.50
N ALA A 104 -1.66 -4.19 14.63
CA ALA A 104 -3.11 -4.00 14.64
C ALA A 104 -3.89 -5.29 14.38
N THR A 105 -3.31 -6.24 13.63
CA THR A 105 -3.95 -7.52 13.29
C THR A 105 -3.41 -8.71 14.10
N ARG A 106 -2.51 -8.46 15.06
CA ARG A 106 -1.78 -9.49 15.82
C ARG A 106 -1.11 -10.53 14.91
N GLY A 107 -0.55 -10.07 13.80
CA GLY A 107 0.16 -10.86 12.80
C GLY A 107 -0.72 -11.70 11.86
N ARG A 108 -2.05 -11.66 12.01
CA ARG A 108 -2.98 -12.56 11.28
C ARG A 108 -3.29 -12.12 9.86
N HIS A 109 -2.99 -10.88 9.51
CA HIS A 109 -3.28 -10.34 8.19
C HIS A 109 -2.04 -10.37 7.29
N ILE A 110 -2.06 -11.16 6.22
CA ILE A 110 -0.91 -11.36 5.32
C ILE A 110 -0.35 -10.07 4.70
N GLY A 111 -1.13 -8.98 4.67
CA GLY A 111 -0.68 -7.70 4.13
C GLY A 111 0.59 -7.13 4.78
N TRP A 112 0.87 -7.43 6.07
CA TRP A 112 2.12 -6.97 6.68
C TRP A 112 3.36 -7.61 6.02
N VAL A 113 3.26 -8.89 5.63
CA VAL A 113 4.33 -9.61 4.93
C VAL A 113 4.59 -8.99 3.57
N ALA A 114 3.52 -8.66 2.83
CA ALA A 114 3.65 -8.06 1.49
C ALA A 114 4.32 -6.67 1.55
N LEU A 115 3.95 -5.84 2.52
CA LEU A 115 4.59 -4.53 2.75
C LEU A 115 6.06 -4.67 3.15
N LEU A 116 6.39 -5.64 4.01
CA LEU A 116 7.77 -5.91 4.42
C LEU A 116 8.62 -6.42 3.24
N ALA A 117 8.05 -7.29 2.40
CA ALA A 117 8.70 -7.76 1.18
C ALA A 117 8.98 -6.60 0.21
N ALA A 118 8.03 -5.67 0.03
CA ALA A 118 8.26 -4.47 -0.78
C ALA A 118 9.40 -3.61 -0.21
N ALA A 119 9.46 -3.41 1.11
CA ALA A 119 10.57 -2.71 1.74
C ALA A 119 11.93 -3.41 1.51
N ALA A 120 11.97 -4.74 1.65
CA ALA A 120 13.17 -5.53 1.41
C ALA A 120 13.67 -5.41 -0.03
N LEU A 121 12.77 -5.39 -1.02
CA LEU A 121 13.13 -5.15 -2.43
C LEU A 121 13.71 -3.75 -2.65
N VAL A 122 13.15 -2.71 -2.00
CA VAL A 122 13.69 -1.35 -2.07
C VAL A 122 15.13 -1.29 -1.51
N LEU A 123 15.35 -1.93 -0.35
CA LEU A 123 16.67 -2.02 0.29
C LEU A 123 17.66 -2.87 -0.53
N ALA A 124 17.23 -3.96 -1.14
CA ALA A 124 18.08 -4.76 -2.03
C ALA A 124 18.56 -3.93 -3.24
N GLY A 125 17.69 -3.10 -3.81
CA GLY A 125 18.07 -2.19 -4.89
C GLY A 125 19.03 -1.08 -4.46
N LEU A 126 19.08 -0.73 -3.17
CA LEU A 126 20.07 0.20 -2.62
C LEU A 126 21.47 -0.43 -2.52
N LEU A 127 21.56 -1.75 -2.28
CA LEU A 127 22.82 -2.48 -2.15
C LEU A 127 23.51 -2.75 -3.50
N GLN A 128 22.82 -2.55 -4.61
CA GLN A 128 23.32 -2.81 -5.97
C GLN A 128 23.53 -1.54 -6.79
N ARG A 129 23.65 -0.38 -6.12
CA ARG A 129 23.97 0.89 -6.77
C ARG A 129 25.44 1.00 -7.14
#